data_AF-A0M5U0-F1
#
_entry.id   AF-A0M5U0-F1
#
_cell.length_a   1.000
_cell.length_b   1.000
_cell.length_c   1.000
_cell.angle_alpha   90.00
_cell.angle_beta   90.00
_cell.angle_gamma   90.00
#
_symmetry.space_group_name_H-M   'P 1'
#
loop_
_entity.id
_entity.type
_entity.pdbx_description
1 polymer ?
#
loop_
_entity_poly.entity_id
_entity_poly.type
_entity_poly.pdbx_seq_one_letter_code
_entity_poly.pdbx_strand_id
1 'polypeptide(L)'
;MRAKIFIIIFLSFLILSCDSNDDETLVQPEIANITAELLYFKHEVDKENKTESLEYKIQINNLSSFGVKGVPKISTRRLNDPETTYTMLYLNNDIPCEFLEANSNCTVSHRIKETYNIDVTGPDGPKEIQMANFEYVVLEELR
;
A
#
# COMPACT_ATOMS: atom_id res chain seq x y z
N MET A 1 84.46 16.28 10.35
CA MET A 1 83.81 16.90 11.52
C MET A 1 82.36 17.19 11.18
N ARG A 2 81.50 17.08 12.19
CA ARG A 2 80.05 16.86 12.13
C ARG A 2 79.27 18.03 11.50
N ALA A 3 78.57 17.78 10.40
CA ALA A 3 77.46 18.64 9.95
C ALA A 3 76.14 18.02 10.43
N LYS A 4 75.39 18.83 11.17
CA LYS A 4 74.20 18.46 11.94
C LYS A 4 73.02 18.20 11.00
N ILE A 5 72.58 16.96 10.92
CA ILE A 5 71.24 16.60 10.43
C ILE A 5 70.27 16.91 11.56
N PHE A 6 69.66 18.08 11.52
CA PHE A 6 68.51 18.46 12.32
C PHE A 6 67.51 19.10 11.36
N ILE A 7 66.21 18.94 11.66
CA ILE A 7 65.05 19.42 10.88
C ILE A 7 64.51 18.40 9.86
N ILE A 8 64.11 17.19 10.29
CA ILE A 8 62.92 16.48 9.75
C ILE A 8 62.32 15.56 10.84
N ILE A 9 62.15 16.04 12.08
CA ILE A 9 61.40 15.30 13.13
C ILE A 9 60.57 16.29 13.95
N PHE A 10 59.79 17.13 13.25
CA PHE A 10 58.77 17.97 13.90
C PHE A 10 57.50 18.11 13.06
N LEU A 11 57.27 17.15 12.14
CA LEU A 11 56.10 17.17 11.26
C LEU A 11 55.44 15.79 11.13
N SER A 12 55.48 14.98 12.20
CA SER A 12 54.85 13.66 12.24
C SER A 12 54.02 13.41 13.50
N PHE A 13 53.58 14.46 14.19
CA PHE A 13 52.81 14.35 15.43
C PHE A 13 51.40 14.97 15.34
N LEU A 14 50.81 15.02 14.14
CA LEU A 14 49.44 15.54 13.91
C LEU A 14 48.51 14.54 13.19
N ILE A 15 48.73 13.24 13.34
CA ILE A 15 47.79 12.22 12.84
C ILE A 15 47.66 11.08 13.84
N LEU A 16 47.17 11.39 15.04
CA LEU A 16 46.65 10.39 15.99
C LEU A 16 45.68 11.05 16.98
N SER A 17 44.65 11.70 16.44
CA SER A 17 43.46 12.05 17.21
C SER A 17 42.24 11.97 16.28
N CYS A 18 41.96 10.76 15.82
CA CYS A 18 40.62 10.40 15.35
C CYS A 18 40.11 9.35 16.33
N ASP A 19 39.73 9.81 17.52
CA ASP A 19 38.88 9.03 18.43
C ASP A 19 37.44 9.48 18.16
N SER A 20 36.87 8.94 17.10
CA SER A 20 35.44 9.03 16.83
C SER A 20 34.87 7.63 17.04
N ASN A 21 34.79 7.21 18.30
CA ASN A 21 33.90 6.13 18.70
C ASN A 21 32.46 6.66 18.73
N ASP A 22 31.99 7.19 17.60
CA ASP A 22 30.58 7.41 17.36
C ASP A 22 30.09 6.18 16.61
N ASP A 23 29.82 5.12 17.39
CA ASP A 23 28.96 4.03 16.96
C ASP A 23 27.52 4.59 16.90
N GLU A 24 27.30 5.52 15.95
CA GLU A 24 25.96 5.87 15.52
C GLU A 24 25.39 4.62 14.85
N THR A 25 24.70 3.81 15.65
CA THR A 25 23.83 2.78 15.11
C THR A 25 22.85 3.50 14.19
N LEU A 26 23.06 3.39 12.88
CA LEU A 26 22.15 3.96 11.88
C LEU A 26 20.79 3.28 12.06
N VAL A 27 19.91 3.89 12.84
CA VAL A 27 18.53 3.47 12.96
C VAL A 27 17.90 3.77 11.61
N GLN A 28 17.80 2.73 10.78
CA GLN A 28 17.12 2.83 9.52
C GLN A 28 15.66 3.20 9.83
N PRO A 29 15.11 4.25 9.22
CA PRO A 29 13.74 4.63 9.49
C PRO A 29 12.83 3.45 9.18
N GLU A 30 11.91 3.15 10.10
CA GLU A 30 10.84 2.17 9.86
C GLU A 30 10.14 2.54 8.53
N ILE A 31 9.56 1.57 7.83
CA ILE A 31 8.72 1.83 6.65
C ILE A 31 7.33 1.31 6.99
N ALA A 32 6.29 2.00 6.52
CA ALA A 32 4.90 1.61 6.76
C ALA A 32 4.67 0.12 6.43
N ASN A 33 4.18 -0.63 7.41
CA ASN A 33 3.87 -2.05 7.30
C ASN A 33 2.34 -2.22 7.31
N ILE A 34 1.77 -2.21 6.11
CA ILE A 34 0.32 -2.34 5.92
C ILE A 34 -0.01 -3.72 5.35
N THR A 35 -0.98 -4.37 5.97
CA THR A 35 -1.58 -5.60 5.44
C THR A 35 -3.04 -5.37 5.13
N ALA A 36 -3.59 -6.16 4.21
CA ALA A 36 -5.01 -6.15 3.96
C ALA A 36 -5.54 -7.59 3.83
N GLU A 37 -6.82 -7.77 4.16
CA GLU A 37 -7.50 -9.05 4.17
C GLU A 37 -8.89 -8.91 3.56
N LEU A 38 -9.23 -9.78 2.60
CA LEU A 38 -10.57 -9.87 2.05
C LEU A 38 -11.47 -10.65 3.01
N LEU A 39 -12.37 -9.95 3.69
CA LEU A 39 -13.31 -10.57 4.63
C LEU A 39 -14.55 -11.13 3.92
N TYR A 40 -15.00 -10.46 2.86
CA TYR A 40 -16.19 -10.85 2.11
C TYR A 40 -16.11 -10.33 0.68
N PHE A 41 -16.58 -11.15 -0.26
CA PHE A 41 -16.80 -10.78 -1.64
C PHE A 41 -17.99 -11.54 -2.18
N LYS A 42 -18.92 -10.83 -2.82
CA LYS A 42 -20.08 -11.42 -3.48
C LYS A 42 -20.42 -10.63 -4.72
N HIS A 43 -20.59 -11.36 -5.82
CA HIS A 43 -21.13 -10.85 -7.06
C HIS A 43 -22.40 -11.64 -7.38
N GLU A 44 -23.51 -10.93 -7.63
CA GLU A 44 -24.80 -11.54 -7.97
C GLU A 44 -25.35 -10.94 -9.26
N VAL A 45 -25.84 -11.80 -10.14
CA VAL A 45 -26.49 -11.42 -11.38
C VAL A 45 -27.94 -11.90 -11.36
N ASP A 46 -28.88 -10.95 -11.40
CA ASP A 46 -30.30 -11.19 -11.53
C ASP A 46 -30.72 -10.95 -12.97
N LYS A 47 -30.90 -12.04 -13.72
CA LYS A 47 -31.26 -12.00 -15.14
C LYS A 47 -32.70 -11.60 -15.38
N GLU A 48 -33.59 -11.87 -14.42
CA GLU A 48 -35.02 -11.57 -14.53
C GLU A 48 -35.23 -10.05 -14.40
N ASN A 49 -34.58 -9.43 -13.42
CA ASN A 49 -34.67 -7.99 -13.19
C ASN A 49 -33.61 -7.16 -13.94
N LYS A 50 -32.76 -7.82 -14.73
CA LYS A 50 -31.63 -7.21 -15.43
C LYS A 50 -30.73 -6.37 -14.52
N THR A 51 -30.43 -6.88 -13.32
CA THR A 51 -29.55 -6.20 -12.36
C THR A 51 -28.34 -7.03 -12.01
N GLU A 52 -27.24 -6.37 -11.70
CA GLU A 52 -26.07 -6.99 -11.07
C GLU A 52 -25.69 -6.23 -9.80
N SER A 53 -25.11 -6.94 -8.84
CA SER A 53 -24.60 -6.31 -7.62
C SER A 53 -23.24 -6.85 -7.24
N LEU A 54 -22.38 -5.94 -6.81
CA LEU A 54 -21.06 -6.23 -6.26
C LEU A 54 -21.03 -5.76 -4.82
N GLU A 55 -20.67 -6.66 -3.92
CA GLU A 55 -20.50 -6.37 -2.50
C GLU A 55 -19.16 -6.92 -2.02
N TYR A 56 -18.39 -6.12 -1.29
CA TYR A 56 -17.15 -6.57 -0.69
C TYR A 56 -16.88 -5.89 0.65
N LYS A 57 -16.08 -6.57 1.47
CA LYS A 57 -15.53 -6.07 2.73
C LYS A 57 -14.06 -6.44 2.82
N ILE A 58 -13.21 -5.45 3.04
CA ILE A 58 -11.76 -5.60 3.15
C ILE A 58 -11.32 -4.95 4.46
N GLN A 59 -10.55 -5.66 5.26
CA GLN A 59 -9.88 -5.10 6.43
C GLN A 59 -8.46 -4.68 6.06
N ILE A 60 -8.05 -3.51 6.50
CA ILE A 60 -6.72 -2.96 6.31
C ILE A 60 -6.12 -2.78 7.70
N ASN A 61 -4.94 -3.34 7.93
CA ASN A 61 -4.25 -3.27 9.22
C ASN A 61 -2.96 -2.47 9.05
N ASN A 62 -2.82 -1.43 9.88
CA ASN A 62 -1.55 -0.75 10.06
C ASN A 62 -0.79 -1.43 11.19
N LEU A 63 0.27 -2.17 10.84
CA LEU A 63 1.13 -2.87 11.80
C LEU A 63 2.34 -2.02 12.23
N SER A 64 2.45 -0.79 11.72
CA SER A 64 3.52 0.13 12.09
C SER A 64 3.28 0.80 13.44
N SER A 65 4.38 1.28 14.02
CA SER A 65 4.39 2.03 15.27
C SER A 65 3.86 3.47 15.15
N PHE A 66 3.54 3.92 13.93
CA PHE A 66 3.09 5.26 13.59
C PHE A 66 1.84 5.23 12.70
N GLY A 67 1.10 6.34 12.64
CA GLY A 67 -0.10 6.44 11.81
C GLY A 67 0.23 6.61 10.34
N VAL A 68 -0.71 6.32 9.44
CA VAL A 68 -0.53 6.55 7.99
C VAL A 68 -1.74 7.23 7.38
N LYS A 69 -1.48 8.04 6.36
CA LYS A 69 -2.49 8.50 5.43
C LYS A 69 -2.36 7.75 4.11
N GLY A 70 -3.46 7.30 3.54
CA GLY A 70 -3.43 6.52 2.31
C GLY A 70 -4.78 6.36 1.63
N VAL A 71 -4.80 5.53 0.57
CA VAL A 71 -6.01 5.23 -0.20
C VAL A 71 -6.10 3.73 -0.50
N PRO A 72 -7.29 3.11 -0.35
CA PRO A 72 -7.50 1.75 -0.83
C PRO A 72 -7.61 1.72 -2.35
N LYS A 73 -6.96 0.72 -2.95
CA LYS A 73 -6.95 0.42 -4.38
C LYS A 73 -7.51 -0.98 -4.57
N ILE A 74 -8.60 -1.08 -5.32
CA ILE A 74 -9.37 -2.31 -5.46
C ILE A 74 -9.41 -2.69 -6.92
N SER A 75 -8.98 -3.91 -7.22
CA SER A 75 -8.91 -4.43 -8.57
C SER A 75 -9.82 -5.65 -8.69
N THR A 76 -10.69 -5.64 -9.69
CA THR A 76 -11.59 -6.75 -10.03
C THR A 76 -11.30 -7.23 -11.45
N ARG A 77 -11.70 -8.45 -11.76
CA ARG A 77 -11.59 -9.00 -13.11
C ARG A 77 -12.77 -9.90 -13.43
N ARG A 78 -13.01 -10.11 -14.72
CA ARG A 78 -14.03 -11.06 -15.19
C ARG A 78 -13.43 -12.46 -15.21
N LEU A 79 -14.21 -13.47 -14.82
CA LEU A 79 -13.73 -14.86 -14.79
C LEU A 79 -13.32 -15.38 -16.17
N ASN A 80 -14.03 -14.97 -17.22
CA ASN A 80 -13.77 -15.40 -18.60
C ASN A 80 -12.82 -14.47 -19.36
N ASP A 81 -12.30 -13.42 -18.72
CA ASP A 81 -11.29 -12.51 -19.28
C ASP A 81 -10.30 -12.13 -18.17
N PRO A 82 -9.43 -13.08 -17.77
CA PRO A 82 -8.53 -12.90 -16.63
C PRO A 82 -7.39 -11.90 -16.90
N GLU A 83 -7.13 -11.57 -18.17
CA GLU A 83 -6.10 -10.62 -18.61
C GLU A 83 -6.55 -9.16 -18.40
N THR A 84 -7.86 -8.91 -18.40
CA THR A 84 -8.42 -7.57 -18.17
C THR A 84 -8.75 -7.35 -16.70
N THR A 85 -8.05 -6.42 -16.07
CA THR A 85 -8.30 -5.99 -14.69
C THR A 85 -8.86 -4.57 -14.64
N TYR A 86 -9.96 -4.39 -13.91
CA TYR A 86 -10.58 -3.10 -13.64
C TYR A 86 -10.16 -2.63 -12.25
N THR A 87 -9.52 -1.47 -12.18
CA THR A 87 -9.03 -0.91 -10.91
C THR A 87 -9.81 0.35 -10.54
N MET A 88 -10.30 0.37 -9.31
CA MET A 88 -10.94 1.52 -8.69
C MET A 88 -10.02 2.08 -7.61
N LEU A 89 -9.89 3.41 -7.62
CA LEU A 89 -9.19 4.18 -6.59
C LEU A 89 -10.18 5.18 -6.00
N TYR A 90 -10.25 5.27 -4.67
CA TYR A 90 -11.04 6.30 -4.01
C TYR A 90 -10.28 7.62 -4.04
N LEU A 91 -10.81 8.62 -4.75
CA LEU A 91 -10.21 9.95 -4.94
C LEU A 91 -11.15 11.10 -4.59
N ASN A 92 -12.31 10.80 -3.98
CA ASN A 92 -13.30 11.79 -3.54
C ASN A 92 -13.07 12.19 -2.08
N ASN A 93 -13.88 13.11 -1.54
CA ASN A 93 -13.72 13.62 -0.18
C ASN A 93 -14.06 12.60 0.93
N ASP A 94 -14.58 11.41 0.58
CA ASP A 94 -14.93 10.34 1.52
C ASP A 94 -14.10 9.08 1.19
N ILE A 95 -12.76 9.17 1.36
CA ILE A 95 -11.86 8.04 1.19
C ILE A 95 -12.01 7.11 2.40
N PRO A 96 -12.50 5.87 2.22
CA PRO A 96 -12.57 4.94 3.33
C PRO A 96 -11.16 4.58 3.78
N CYS A 97 -10.96 4.57 5.10
CA CYS A 97 -9.65 4.30 5.71
C CYS A 97 -8.56 5.29 5.27
N GLU A 98 -8.90 6.56 4.99
CA GLU A 98 -7.91 7.58 4.63
C GLU A 98 -6.82 7.75 5.70
N PHE A 99 -7.20 7.67 6.97
CA PHE A 99 -6.32 7.75 8.12
C PHE A 99 -6.37 6.45 8.93
N LEU A 100 -5.19 5.89 9.20
CA LEU A 100 -5.01 4.69 10.00
C LEU A 100 -4.01 4.99 11.12
N GLU A 101 -4.49 4.95 12.36
CA GLU A 101 -3.63 5.09 13.54
C GLU A 101 -2.60 3.96 13.62
N ALA A 102 -1.54 4.15 14.41
CA ALA A 102 -0.55 3.11 14.69
C ALA A 102 -1.21 1.86 15.28
N ASN A 103 -0.76 0.67 14.87
CA ASN A 103 -1.26 -0.63 15.37
C ASN A 103 -2.80 -0.78 15.29
N SER A 104 -3.44 -0.11 14.34
CA SER A 104 -4.90 -0.10 14.20
C SER A 104 -5.36 -0.82 12.94
N ASN A 105 -6.68 -0.96 12.80
CA ASN A 105 -7.29 -1.46 11.57
C ASN A 105 -8.50 -0.61 11.18
N CYS A 106 -8.83 -0.68 9.90
CA CYS A 106 -10.04 -0.09 9.34
C CYS A 106 -10.66 -1.06 8.34
N THR A 107 -11.98 -0.99 8.18
CA THR A 107 -12.71 -1.83 7.23
C THR A 107 -13.29 -0.99 6.10
N VAL A 108 -12.90 -1.29 4.86
CA VAL A 108 -13.55 -0.78 3.65
C VAL A 108 -14.72 -1.70 3.33
N SER A 109 -15.93 -1.16 3.23
CA SER A 109 -17.12 -1.89 2.79
C SER A 109 -17.80 -1.16 1.67
N HIS A 110 -18.18 -1.88 0.62
CA HIS A 110 -18.89 -1.28 -0.50
C HIS A 110 -19.93 -2.23 -1.06
N ARG A 111 -21.05 -1.66 -1.50
CA ARG A 111 -22.12 -2.38 -2.19
C ARG A 111 -22.65 -1.50 -3.30
N ILE A 112 -22.56 -1.99 -4.54
CA ILE A 112 -23.17 -1.36 -5.71
C ILE A 112 -24.21 -2.32 -6.27
N LYS A 113 -25.32 -1.77 -6.75
CA LYS A 113 -26.30 -2.48 -7.56
C LYS A 113 -26.60 -1.64 -8.79
N GLU A 114 -26.46 -2.23 -9.97
CA GLU A 114 -26.67 -1.56 -11.25
C GLU A 114 -27.69 -2.33 -12.10
N THR A 115 -28.43 -1.61 -12.94
CA THR A 115 -29.32 -2.19 -13.94
C THR A 115 -28.61 -2.17 -15.28
N TYR A 116 -28.56 -3.30 -15.99
CA TYR A 116 -28.01 -3.38 -17.33
C TYR A 116 -29.13 -3.48 -18.37
N ASN A 117 -28.98 -2.78 -19.50
CA ASN A 117 -30.00 -2.74 -20.56
C ASN A 117 -29.79 -3.78 -21.67
N ILE A 118 -28.73 -4.59 -21.60
CA ILE A 118 -28.32 -5.54 -22.64
C ILE A 118 -28.95 -6.91 -22.39
N ASP A 119 -29.43 -7.58 -23.44
CA ASP A 119 -29.93 -8.95 -23.34
C ASP A 119 -28.79 -9.93 -23.00
N VAL A 120 -28.94 -10.60 -21.85
CA VAL A 120 -27.92 -11.41 -21.14
C VAL A 120 -27.54 -12.71 -21.85
N THR A 121 -28.13 -12.99 -23.01
CA THR A 121 -27.91 -14.23 -23.77
C THR A 121 -26.78 -14.12 -24.79
N GLY A 122 -26.23 -12.93 -25.02
CA GLY A 122 -25.07 -12.71 -25.89
C GLY A 122 -23.72 -12.85 -25.17
N PRO A 123 -22.60 -12.88 -25.92
CA PRO A 123 -21.24 -12.85 -25.36
C PRO A 123 -20.93 -11.59 -24.51
N ASP A 124 -21.84 -10.62 -24.50
CA ASP A 124 -21.76 -9.33 -23.82
C ASP A 124 -22.68 -9.21 -22.58
N GLY A 125 -23.33 -10.30 -22.15
CA GLY A 125 -24.10 -10.32 -20.89
C GLY A 125 -23.21 -10.07 -19.65
N PRO A 126 -23.79 -9.73 -18.49
CA PRO A 126 -23.06 -9.62 -17.21
C PRO A 126 -22.24 -10.88 -16.94
N LYS A 127 -20.94 -10.69 -16.86
CA LYS A 127 -19.94 -11.75 -16.64
C LYS A 127 -19.63 -11.82 -15.16
N GLU A 128 -19.41 -13.03 -14.66
CA GLU A 128 -19.04 -13.21 -13.27
C GLU A 128 -17.72 -12.47 -12.96
N ILE A 129 -17.77 -11.59 -11.96
CA ILE A 129 -16.64 -10.79 -11.49
C ILE A 129 -16.05 -11.46 -10.26
N GLN A 130 -14.73 -11.45 -10.16
CA GLN A 130 -14.00 -11.84 -8.96
C GLN A 130 -13.04 -10.74 -8.51
N MET A 131 -12.69 -10.77 -7.23
CA MET A 131 -11.59 -9.96 -6.69
C MET A 131 -10.28 -10.39 -7.37
N ALA A 132 -9.55 -9.44 -7.95
CA ALA A 132 -8.25 -9.67 -8.55
C ALA A 132 -7.14 -9.34 -7.56
N ASN A 133 -7.21 -8.15 -6.96
CA ASN A 133 -6.24 -7.65 -6.01
C ASN A 133 -6.85 -6.54 -5.14
N PHE A 134 -6.30 -6.33 -3.97
CA PHE A 134 -6.57 -5.17 -3.14
C PHE A 134 -5.27 -4.72 -2.48
N GLU A 135 -5.03 -3.41 -2.53
CA GLU A 135 -3.82 -2.79 -2.02
C GLU A 135 -4.20 -1.55 -1.21
N TYR A 136 -3.37 -1.19 -0.24
CA TYR A 136 -3.44 0.11 0.40
C TYR A 136 -2.22 0.92 0.00
N VAL A 137 -2.44 2.05 -0.66
CA VAL A 137 -1.37 2.93 -1.11
C VAL A 137 -1.13 3.96 -0.02
N VAL A 138 0.00 3.83 0.66
CA VAL A 138 0.45 4.83 1.64
C VAL A 138 0.88 6.10 0.89
N LEU A 139 0.30 7.22 1.27
CA LEU A 139 0.62 8.55 0.72
C LEU A 139 1.51 9.34 1.68
N GLU A 140 1.33 9.16 2.99
CA GLU A 140 2.08 9.87 4.03
C GLU A 140 2.23 9.00 5.29
N GLU A 141 3.41 9.06 5.91
CA GLU A 141 3.71 8.47 7.22
C GLU A 141 3.58 9.54 8.30
N LEU A 142 2.68 9.33 9.27
CA LEU A 142 2.34 10.29 10.32
C LEU A 142 3.19 9.98 11.58
N ARG A 143 4.40 10.53 11.62
CA ARG A 143 5.39 10.36 12.70
C ARG A 143 5.54 11.59 13.57
#